data_AF-A0A498R6C7-F1
#
_entry.id   AF-A0A498R6C7-F1
#
_cell.length_a   1.000
_cell.length_b   1.000
_cell.length_c   1.000
_cell.angle_alpha   90.00
_cell.angle_beta   90.00
_cell.angle_gamma   90.00
#
_symmetry.space_group_name_H-M   'P 1'
#
loop_
_entity.id
_entity.type
_entity.pdbx_description
1 polymer ?
#
loop_
_entity_poly.entity_id
_entity_poly.type
_entity_poly.pdbx_seq_one_letter_code
_entity_poly.pdbx_strand_id
1 'polypeptide(L)'
;MSMLPGFNGDWHILLAYGFGILLIYLIGRVFLMPIKIVFRLIYNALIGGLMLWALNYIGGHFGFIIGINPVTALVAGFLGLPGVILLILFKIFIGGV
;
A
#
# COMPACT_ATOMS: atom_id res chain seq x y z
N MET A 1 -28.32 47.77 13.51
CA MET A 1 -28.54 46.33 13.29
C MET A 1 -28.57 46.10 11.78
N SER A 2 -27.41 45.89 11.15
CA SER A 2 -27.36 45.60 9.71
C SER A 2 -27.87 44.18 9.49
N MET A 3 -29.02 44.08 8.83
CA MET A 3 -29.60 42.82 8.38
C MET A 3 -28.54 42.09 7.55
N LEU A 4 -28.20 40.85 7.93
CA LEU A 4 -27.18 40.06 7.26
C LEU A 4 -27.54 39.94 5.77
N PRO A 5 -26.71 40.46 4.85
CA PRO A 5 -26.97 40.36 3.43
C PRO A 5 -26.75 38.89 3.02
N GLY A 6 -27.81 38.20 2.61
CA GLY A 6 -27.68 36.84 2.08
C GLY A 6 -28.85 35.87 2.34
N PHE A 7 -30.00 36.34 2.84
CA PHE A 7 -31.17 35.49 3.08
C PHE A 7 -32.33 35.81 2.12
N ASN A 8 -32.05 36.03 0.84
CA ASN A 8 -33.08 36.27 -0.18
C ASN A 8 -33.19 35.08 -1.14
N GLY A 9 -33.53 33.88 -0.64
CA GLY A 9 -33.87 32.74 -1.50
C GLY A 9 -32.85 32.44 -2.61
N ASP A 10 -31.58 32.71 -2.36
CA ASP A 10 -30.50 32.61 -3.35
C ASP A 10 -30.16 31.13 -3.55
N TRP A 11 -31.04 30.41 -4.26
CA TRP A 11 -30.90 28.98 -4.55
C TRP A 11 -29.55 28.62 -5.17
N HIS A 12 -28.95 29.59 -5.87
CA HIS A 12 -27.59 29.50 -6.39
C HIS A 12 -26.54 29.27 -5.31
N ILE A 13 -26.65 29.91 -4.14
CA ILE A 13 -25.72 29.75 -3.02
C ILE A 13 -25.87 28.36 -2.41
N LEU A 14 -27.11 27.90 -2.21
CA LEU A 14 -27.38 26.57 -1.69
C LEU A 14 -26.84 25.48 -2.62
N LEU A 15 -27.05 25.62 -3.94
CA LEU A 15 -26.51 24.72 -4.96
C LEU A 15 -24.99 24.75 -5.01
N ALA A 16 -24.37 25.93 -4.92
CA ALA A 16 -22.91 26.07 -4.92
C ALA A 16 -22.27 25.40 -3.69
N TYR A 17 -22.86 25.55 -2.51
CA TYR A 17 -22.40 24.86 -1.29
C TYR A 17 -22.56 23.33 -1.40
N GLY A 18 -23.73 22.85 -1.86
CA GLY A 18 -23.95 21.41 -2.06
C GLY A 18 -22.99 20.81 -3.09
N PHE A 19 -22.77 21.51 -4.20
CA PHE A 19 -21.83 21.10 -5.25
C PHE A 19 -20.38 21.13 -4.74
N GLY A 20 -19.99 22.14 -3.97
CA GLY A 20 -18.65 22.23 -3.37
C GLY A 20 -18.36 21.07 -2.41
N ILE A 21 -19.31 20.73 -1.54
CA ILE A 21 -19.18 19.58 -0.62
C ILE A 21 -19.07 18.26 -1.41
N LEU A 22 -19.89 18.09 -2.45
CA LEU A 22 -19.84 16.92 -3.33
C LEU A 22 -18.47 16.77 -4.01
N LEU A 23 -17.91 17.87 -4.52
CA LEU A 23 -16.62 17.91 -5.20
C LEU A 23 -15.48 17.54 -4.24
N ILE A 24 -15.46 18.12 -3.05
CA ILE A 24 -14.47 17.79 -2.00
C ILE A 24 -14.60 16.32 -1.59
N TYR A 25 -15.82 15.80 -1.45
CA TYR A 25 -16.04 14.39 -1.13
C TYR A 25 -15.52 13.45 -2.23
N LEU A 26 -15.76 13.78 -3.51
CA LEU A 26 -15.28 12.99 -4.64
C LEU A 26 -13.75 12.95 -4.68
N ILE A 27 -13.12 14.13 -4.59
CA ILE A 27 -11.66 14.26 -4.58
C ILE A 27 -11.08 13.52 -3.38
N GLY A 28 -11.62 13.77 -2.18
CA GLY A 28 -11.19 13.09 -0.96
C GLY A 28 -11.26 11.57 -1.09
N ARG A 29 -12.36 11.04 -1.65
CA ARG A 29 -12.52 9.59 -1.84
C ARG A 29 -11.52 9.00 -2.84
N VAL A 30 -11.25 9.69 -3.94
CA VAL A 30 -10.28 9.26 -4.96
C VAL A 30 -8.86 9.22 -4.40
N PHE A 31 -8.49 10.16 -3.51
CA PHE A 31 -7.17 10.16 -2.86
C PHE A 31 -7.06 9.20 -1.68
N LEU A 32 -8.12 9.01 -0.90
CA LEU A 32 -8.11 8.11 0.27
C LEU A 32 -8.05 6.62 -0.13
N MET A 33 -8.59 6.26 -1.30
CA MET A 33 -8.59 4.89 -1.82
C MET A 33 -7.17 4.33 -2.08
N PRO A 34 -6.27 4.98 -2.84
CA PRO A 34 -4.91 4.50 -3.09
C PRO A 34 -4.05 4.51 -1.82
N ILE A 35 -4.24 5.47 -0.92
CA ILE A 35 -3.51 5.52 0.35
C ILE A 35 -3.72 4.23 1.17
N LYS A 36 -4.96 3.73 1.24
CA LYS A 36 -5.26 2.47 1.94
C LYS A 36 -4.54 1.27 1.32
N ILE A 37 -4.39 1.24 0.00
CA ILE A 37 -3.67 0.17 -0.72
C ILE A 37 -2.17 0.25 -0.43
N VAL A 38 -1.60 1.45 -0.46
CA VAL A 38 -0.17 1.68 -0.15
C VAL A 38 0.15 1.23 1.28
N PHE A 39 -0.68 1.57 2.26
CA PHE A 39 -0.49 1.11 3.64
C PHE A 39 -0.55 -0.42 3.76
N ARG A 40 -1.47 -1.07 3.06
CA ARG A 40 -1.55 -2.54 3.03
C ARG A 40 -0.31 -3.18 2.41
N LEU A 41 0.21 -2.58 1.33
CA LEU A 41 1.46 -3.02 0.70
C LEU A 41 2.65 -2.86 1.64
N ILE A 42 2.78 -1.72 2.32
CA ILE A 42 3.85 -1.48 3.29
C ILE A 42 3.81 -2.51 4.42
N TYR A 43 2.62 -2.78 4.98
CA TYR A 43 2.48 -3.76 6.06
C TYR A 43 2.88 -5.18 5.62
N ASN A 44 2.40 -5.62 4.45
CA ASN A 44 2.75 -6.94 3.91
C ASN A 44 4.23 -7.02 3.53
N ALA A 45 4.81 -5.95 2.99
CA ALA A 45 6.24 -5.87 2.68
C ALA A 45 7.10 -5.88 3.94
N LEU A 46 6.67 -5.24 5.03
CA LEU A 46 7.36 -5.29 6.32
C LEU A 46 7.39 -6.71 6.86
N ILE A 47 6.25 -7.40 6.88
CA ILE A 47 6.17 -8.79 7.36
C ILE A 47 7.02 -9.73 6.50
N GLY A 48 6.88 -9.66 5.17
CA GLY A 48 7.65 -10.51 4.28
C GLY A 48 9.14 -10.16 4.26
N GLY A 49 9.50 -8.89 4.42
CA GLY A 49 10.88 -8.44 4.59
C GLY A 49 11.49 -8.96 5.89
N LEU A 50 10.73 -8.95 6.99
CA LEU A 50 11.15 -9.52 8.28
C LEU A 50 11.34 -11.03 8.19
N MET A 51 10.44 -11.74 7.51
CA MET A 51 10.60 -13.17 7.23
C MET A 51 11.84 -13.45 6.39
N LEU A 52 12.06 -12.70 5.30
CA LEU A 52 13.26 -12.85 4.47
C LEU A 52 14.54 -12.55 5.23
N TRP A 53 14.52 -11.57 6.14
CA TRP A 53 15.66 -11.26 6.99
C TRP A 53 16.00 -12.43 7.92
N ALA A 54 15.00 -13.01 8.60
CA ALA A 54 15.17 -14.20 9.44
C ALA A 54 15.64 -15.41 8.63
N LEU A 55 15.14 -15.58 7.41
CA LEU A 55 15.55 -16.65 6.51
C LEU A 55 16.97 -16.45 5.98
N ASN A 56 17.39 -15.24 5.66
CA ASN A 56 18.78 -14.96 5.29
C ASN A 56 19.74 -15.22 6.46
N TYR A 57 19.29 -14.99 7.69
CA TYR A 57 20.09 -15.27 8.88
C TYR A 57 20.33 -16.78 9.05
N ILE A 58 19.28 -17.61 8.90
CA ILE A 58 19.37 -19.08 9.05
C ILE A 58 19.96 -19.74 7.77
N GLY A 59 19.49 -19.31 6.60
CA GLY A 59 19.88 -19.78 5.28
C GLY A 59 21.29 -19.34 4.85
N GLY A 60 21.83 -18.29 5.49
CA GLY A 60 23.23 -17.89 5.32
C GLY A 60 24.22 -19.01 5.69
N HIS A 61 23.87 -19.88 6.65
CA HIS A 61 24.68 -21.07 6.96
C HIS A 61 24.69 -22.13 5.86
N PHE A 62 23.70 -22.08 4.96
CA PHE A 62 23.59 -22.95 3.79
C PHE A 62 24.06 -22.26 2.49
N GLY A 63 24.61 -21.04 2.55
CA GLY A 63 25.01 -20.25 1.37
C GLY A 63 23.84 -19.58 0.61
N PHE A 64 22.64 -19.54 1.21
CA PHE A 64 21.44 -18.96 0.61
C PHE A 64 21.22 -17.53 1.11
N ILE A 65 21.72 -16.56 0.34
CA ILE A 65 21.37 -15.15 0.49
C ILE A 65 20.36 -14.79 -0.61
N ILE A 66 19.18 -14.30 -0.22
CA ILE A 66 18.14 -13.76 -1.09
C ILE A 66 18.14 -12.24 -0.94
N GLY A 67 18.15 -11.51 -2.06
CA GLY A 67 18.05 -10.05 -2.02
C GLY A 67 16.76 -9.60 -1.34
N ILE A 68 16.87 -8.82 -0.26
CA ILE A 68 15.73 -8.21 0.42
C ILE A 68 15.37 -6.94 -0.35
N ASN A 69 14.36 -7.02 -1.21
CA ASN A 69 13.82 -5.88 -1.95
C ASN A 69 12.28 -5.85 -1.80
N PRO A 70 11.60 -4.74 -2.12
CA PRO A 70 10.16 -4.64 -1.94
C PRO A 70 9.36 -5.71 -2.70
N VAL A 71 9.87 -6.15 -3.86
CA VAL A 71 9.23 -7.19 -4.68
C VAL A 71 9.35 -8.55 -3.99
N THR A 72 10.55 -8.95 -3.56
CA THR A 72 10.78 -10.21 -2.86
C THR A 72 10.11 -10.22 -1.50
N ALA A 73 10.10 -9.09 -0.79
CA ALA A 73 9.40 -8.93 0.48
C ALA A 73 7.88 -9.02 0.32
N LEU A 74 7.29 -8.43 -0.72
CA LEU A 74 5.86 -8.59 -1.00
C LEU A 74 5.53 -10.03 -1.39
N VAL A 75 6.34 -10.67 -2.23
CA VAL A 75 6.16 -12.08 -2.63
C VAL A 75 6.27 -13.00 -1.43
N ALA A 76 7.31 -12.86 -0.61
CA ALA A 76 7.48 -13.64 0.62
C ALA A 76 6.39 -13.34 1.67
N GLY A 77 5.91 -12.09 1.75
CA GLY A 77 4.82 -11.71 2.64
C GLY A 77 3.45 -12.21 2.19
N PHE A 78 3.19 -12.27 0.88
CA PHE A 78 1.94 -12.80 0.32
C PHE A 78 1.90 -14.33 0.30
N LEU A 79 3.01 -14.97 -0.07
CA LEU A 79 3.09 -16.42 -0.20
C LEU A 79 3.57 -17.10 1.09
N GLY A 80 4.24 -16.43 2.00
CA GLY A 80 4.79 -17.06 3.21
C GLY A 80 5.79 -18.17 2.89
N LEU A 81 5.67 -19.32 3.57
CA LEU A 81 6.55 -20.49 3.41
C LEU A 81 6.66 -21.00 1.96
N PRO A 82 5.60 -21.14 1.15
CA PRO A 82 5.73 -21.52 -0.26
C PRO A 82 6.46 -20.49 -1.11
N GLY A 83 6.46 -19.20 -0.74
CA GLY A 83 7.28 -18.18 -1.40
C GLY A 83 8.78 -18.41 -1.21
N VAL A 84 9.16 -18.90 -0.03
CA VAL A 84 10.55 -19.29 0.28
C VAL A 84 10.97 -20.48 -0.57
N ILE A 85 10.10 -21.50 -0.66
CA ILE A 85 10.34 -22.69 -1.49
C ILE A 85 10.48 -22.31 -2.96
N LEU A 86 9.67 -21.37 -3.44
CA LEU A 86 9.77 -20.87 -4.80
C LEU A 86 11.08 -20.12 -5.05
N LEU A 87 11.56 -19.32 -4.10
CA LEU A 87 12.84 -18.62 -4.19
C LEU A 87 14.04 -19.60 -4.14
N ILE A 88 13.94 -20.65 -3.33
CA ILE A 88 14.92 -21.75 -3.30
C ILE A 88 14.96 -22.45 -4.65
N LEU A 89 13.79 -22.83 -5.19
CA LEU A 89 13.68 -23.45 -6.50
C LEU A 89 14.20 -22.52 -7.60
N PHE A 90 13.92 -21.22 -7.54
CA PHE A 90 14.41 -20.23 -8.50
C PHE A 90 15.93 -20.11 -8.45
N LYS A 91 16.54 -20.08 -7.26
CA LYS A 91 18.00 -20.03 -7.14
C LYS A 91 18.68 -21.32 -7.64
N ILE A 92 18.03 -22.47 -7.45
CA ILE A 92 18.51 -23.78 -7.95
C ILE A 92 18.35 -23.90 -9.48
N PHE A 93 17.22 -23.46 -10.04
CA PHE A 93 16.93 -23.60 -11.47
C PHE A 93 17.58 -22.54 -12.36
N ILE A 94 17.73 -21.30 -11.87
CA ILE A 94 18.23 -20.18 -12.68
C ILE A 94 19.73 -19.90 -12.50
N GLY A 95 20.36 -20.48 -11.47
CA GLY A 95 21.80 -20.41 -11.28
C GLY A 95 22.24 -19.10 -10.64
N GLY A 96 23.14 -19.26 -9.66
CA GLY A 96 23.58 -18.21 -8.73
C GLY A 96 23.94 -16.87 -9.37
N VAL A 97 23.39 -15.83 -8.77
CA VAL A 97 24.10 -14.59 -8.47
C VAL A 97 23.89 -14.30 -6.99
#